data_AF-A0A518WJX8-F1
#
_entry.id   AF-A0A518WJX8-F1
#
_cell.length_a   1.000
_cell.length_b   1.000
_cell.length_c   1.000
_cell.angle_alpha   90.00
_cell.angle_beta   90.00
_cell.angle_gamma   90.00
#
_symmetry.space_group_name_H-M   'P 1'
#
loop_
_entity.id
_entity.type
_entity.pdbx_description
1 polymer ?
#
loop_
_entity_poly.entity_id
_entity_poly.type
_entity_poly.pdbx_seq_one_letter_code
_entity_poly.pdbx_strand_id
1 'polypeptide(L)'
;MSAHYLHSLFDFPRARILRDLGEQVNPGGMLLIVDHGSVAPWSWNQGATIPTPDETLAGLALDSTSWHVLRCEARDRTATGPGGQTAEVTDNVIALRRTG
;
A
#
# COMPACT_ATOMS: atom_id res chain seq x y z
N MET A 1 -5.38 5.14 -11.35
CA MET A 1 -6.15 4.31 -10.42
C MET A 1 -5.47 4.34 -9.06
N SER A 2 -6.20 4.19 -7.97
CA SER A 2 -5.61 4.20 -6.62
C SER A 2 -6.34 3.30 -5.64
N ALA A 3 -5.60 2.77 -4.66
CA ALA A 3 -6.13 2.07 -3.49
C ALA A 3 -5.48 2.63 -2.21
N HIS A 4 -6.27 2.85 -1.16
CA HIS A 4 -5.80 3.43 0.09
C HIS A 4 -6.24 2.57 1.28
N TYR A 5 -5.30 2.18 2.13
CA TYR A 5 -5.49 1.48 3.40
C TYR A 5 -6.38 0.23 3.31
N LEU A 6 -6.24 -0.51 2.19
CA LEU A 6 -7.01 -1.72 1.93
C LEU A 6 -6.45 -2.91 2.72
N HIS A 7 -6.81 -3.00 3.99
CA HIS A 7 -6.49 -4.11 4.88
C HIS A 7 -7.77 -4.73 5.45
N SER A 8 -7.70 -6.02 5.78
CA SER A 8 -8.75 -6.76 6.46
C SER A 8 -8.13 -7.60 7.57
N LEU A 9 -8.94 -7.90 8.58
CA LEU A 9 -8.60 -8.77 9.70
C LEU A 9 -8.92 -10.23 9.40
N PHE A 10 -9.74 -10.45 8.37
CA PHE A 10 -10.14 -11.75 7.88
C PHE A 10 -9.26 -12.13 6.68
N ASP A 11 -9.29 -13.41 6.33
CA ASP A 11 -8.70 -13.86 5.08
C ASP A 11 -9.27 -13.03 3.91
N PHE A 12 -8.38 -12.36 3.22
CA PHE A 12 -8.73 -11.32 2.27
C PHE A 12 -7.71 -11.34 1.12
N PRO A 13 -8.15 -11.54 -0.14
CA PRO A 13 -7.26 -11.72 -1.28
C PRO A 13 -6.70 -10.38 -1.78
N ARG A 14 -6.10 -9.61 -0.88
CA ARG A 14 -5.60 -8.25 -1.10
C ARG A 14 -4.70 -8.15 -2.33
N ALA A 15 -3.68 -9.02 -2.41
CA ALA A 15 -2.72 -9.01 -3.51
C ALA A 15 -3.39 -9.21 -4.87
N ARG A 16 -4.37 -10.13 -4.93
CA ARG A 16 -5.17 -10.34 -6.15
C ARG A 16 -5.98 -9.10 -6.50
N ILE A 17 -6.70 -8.50 -5.54
CA ILE A 17 -7.51 -7.30 -5.80
C ILE A 17 -6.64 -6.15 -6.31
N LEU A 18 -5.47 -5.93 -5.70
CA LEU A 18 -4.56 -4.87 -6.14
C LEU A 18 -3.96 -5.14 -7.53
N ARG A 19 -3.69 -6.41 -7.86
CA ARG A 19 -3.29 -6.81 -9.22
C ARG A 19 -4.40 -6.55 -10.23
N ASP A 20 -5.62 -6.99 -9.93
CA ASP A 20 -6.79 -6.79 -10.79
C ASP A 20 -7.02 -5.29 -11.05
N LEU A 21 -6.83 -4.44 -10.03
CA LEU A 21 -6.83 -2.97 -10.20
C LEU A 21 -5.72 -2.50 -11.13
N GLY A 22 -4.50 -3.03 -10.98
CA GLY A 22 -3.38 -2.73 -11.89
C GLY A 22 -3.72 -3.04 -13.35
N GLU A 23 -4.33 -4.18 -13.63
CA GLU A 23 -4.71 -4.59 -14.99
C GLU A 23 -5.71 -3.64 -15.67
N GLN A 24 -6.54 -2.95 -14.88
CA GLN A 24 -7.49 -1.93 -15.36
C GLN A 24 -6.86 -0.56 -15.65
N VAL A 25 -5.58 -0.36 -15.33
CA VAL A 25 -4.88 0.89 -15.65
C VAL A 25 -4.55 0.92 -17.12
N ASN A 26 -5.04 1.92 -17.87
CA ASN A 26 -4.69 2.10 -19.27
C ASN A 26 -3.18 2.31 -19.48
N PRO A 27 -2.61 1.89 -20.62
CA PRO A 27 -1.21 2.19 -20.97
C PRO A 27 -0.88 3.68 -20.80
N GLY A 28 0.28 3.97 -20.22
CA GLY A 28 0.71 5.32 -19.86
C GLY A 28 0.14 5.86 -18.54
N GLY A 29 -0.88 5.19 -17.96
CA GLY A 29 -1.52 5.53 -16.71
C GLY A 29 -0.74 5.09 -15.46
N MET A 30 -1.27 5.46 -14.29
CA MET A 30 -0.63 5.21 -12.98
C MET A 30 -1.52 4.39 -12.05
N LEU A 31 -0.89 3.47 -11.31
CA LEU A 31 -1.44 2.83 -10.11
C LEU A 31 -0.75 3.43 -8.87
N LEU A 32 -1.53 3.97 -7.93
CA LEU A 32 -1.04 4.43 -6.63
C LEU A 32 -1.63 3.58 -5.51
N ILE A 33 -0.77 3.00 -4.68
CA ILE A 33 -1.17 2.27 -3.48
C ILE A 33 -0.57 3.00 -2.29
N VAL A 34 -1.42 3.35 -1.33
CA VAL A 34 -1.00 3.83 -0.01
C VAL A 34 -1.60 2.91 1.03
N ASP A 35 -0.80 2.39 1.93
CA ASP A 35 -1.28 1.50 2.97
C ASP A 35 -0.48 1.67 4.27
N HIS A 36 -0.80 0.87 5.30
CA HIS A 36 -0.09 0.98 6.57
C HIS A 36 1.33 0.44 6.41
N GLY A 37 2.34 1.18 6.88
CA GLY A 37 3.72 0.70 7.06
C GLY A 37 4.06 0.41 8.53
N SER A 38 3.15 0.72 9.46
CA SER A 38 3.27 0.46 10.89
C SER A 38 1.88 0.32 11.53
N VAL A 39 1.85 -0.10 12.78
CA VAL A 39 0.63 -0.12 13.59
C VAL A 39 0.62 1.09 14.53
N ALA A 40 -0.43 1.91 14.47
CA ALA A 40 -0.56 3.05 15.37
C ALA A 40 -0.67 2.60 16.85
N PRO A 41 -0.14 3.35 17.83
CA PRO A 41 -0.18 2.95 19.24
C PRO A 41 -1.59 2.80 19.84
N TRP A 42 -2.58 3.43 19.23
CA TRP A 42 -4.00 3.33 19.60
C TRP A 42 -4.78 2.34 18.72
N SER A 43 -4.09 1.59 17.86
CA SER A 43 -4.72 0.50 17.13
C SER A 43 -5.20 -0.57 18.11
N TRP A 44 -6.40 -1.07 17.85
CA TRP A 44 -6.97 -2.19 18.58
C TRP A 44 -6.36 -3.54 18.14
N ASN A 45 -5.61 -3.56 17.01
CA ASN A 45 -4.92 -4.73 16.48
C ASN A 45 -3.39 -4.52 16.48
N GLN A 46 -2.76 -4.64 17.66
CA GLN A 46 -1.33 -4.41 17.85
C GLN A 46 -0.42 -5.52 17.28
N GLY A 47 -0.98 -6.70 16.99
CA GLY A 47 -0.24 -7.84 16.44
C GLY A 47 -0.32 -7.96 14.92
N ALA A 48 -0.84 -6.95 14.23
CA ALA A 48 -0.98 -6.98 12.79
C ALA A 48 0.40 -7.05 12.11
N THR A 49 0.63 -8.08 11.30
CA THR A 49 1.76 -8.10 10.38
C THR A 49 1.48 -7.10 9.27
N ILE A 50 2.36 -6.12 9.15
CA ILE A 50 2.29 -5.08 8.14
C ILE A 50 3.32 -5.39 7.04
N PRO A 51 2.90 -5.55 5.78
CA PRO A 51 3.84 -5.79 4.70
C PRO A 51 4.71 -4.55 4.46
N THR A 52 5.95 -4.77 4.07
CA THR A 52 6.81 -3.72 3.52
C THR A 52 6.29 -3.26 2.15
N PRO A 53 6.74 -2.09 1.65
CA PRO A 53 6.43 -1.64 0.30
C PRO A 53 6.82 -2.68 -0.76
N ASP A 54 8.01 -3.26 -0.63
CA ASP A 54 8.55 -4.26 -1.57
C ASP A 54 7.75 -5.57 -1.52
N GLU A 55 7.32 -6.03 -0.35
CA GLU A 55 6.45 -7.20 -0.22
C GLU A 55 5.09 -6.98 -0.88
N THR A 56 4.50 -5.78 -0.69
CA THR A 56 3.24 -5.44 -1.37
C THR A 56 3.45 -5.40 -2.89
N LEU A 57 4.51 -4.76 -3.37
CA LEU A 57 4.85 -4.69 -4.80
C LEU A 57 5.07 -6.09 -5.39
N ALA A 58 5.84 -6.94 -4.73
CA ALA A 58 6.08 -8.31 -5.15
C ALA A 58 4.77 -9.13 -5.22
N GLY A 59 3.87 -8.92 -4.25
CA GLY A 59 2.56 -9.57 -4.23
C GLY A 59 1.66 -9.22 -5.43
N LEU A 60 1.85 -8.05 -6.04
CA LEU A 60 1.11 -7.68 -7.26
C LEU A 60 1.48 -8.58 -8.43
N ALA A 61 2.67 -9.18 -8.46
CA ALA A 61 3.15 -10.06 -9.53
C ALA A 61 2.92 -9.47 -10.95
N LEU A 62 3.14 -8.16 -11.09
CA LEU A 62 3.00 -7.46 -12.36
C LEU A 62 4.22 -7.72 -13.25
N ASP A 63 3.99 -7.78 -14.56
CA ASP A 63 5.05 -7.90 -15.56
C ASP A 63 5.99 -6.67 -15.51
N SER A 64 7.26 -6.90 -15.23
CA SER A 64 8.29 -5.85 -15.09
C SER A 64 8.63 -5.15 -16.40
N THR A 65 8.27 -5.72 -17.55
CA THR A 65 8.43 -5.05 -18.85
C THR A 65 7.28 -4.07 -19.14
N SER A 66 6.11 -4.34 -18.56
CA SER A 66 4.87 -3.57 -18.70
C SER A 66 4.67 -2.50 -17.61
N TRP A 67 5.53 -2.45 -16.60
CA TRP A 67 5.39 -1.55 -15.44
C TRP A 67 6.70 -0.96 -14.97
N HIS A 68 6.70 0.35 -14.76
CA HIS A 68 7.82 1.08 -14.18
C HIS A 68 7.51 1.52 -12.75
N VAL A 69 8.40 1.20 -11.81
CA VAL A 69 8.30 1.66 -10.42
C VAL A 69 8.71 3.13 -10.34
N LEU A 70 7.77 4.01 -10.04
CA LEU A 70 8.06 5.42 -9.77
C LEU A 70 8.44 5.64 -8.32
N ARG A 71 7.86 4.83 -7.42
CA ARG A 71 8.05 4.90 -5.98
C ARG A 71 7.71 3.57 -5.33
N CYS A 72 8.52 3.17 -4.36
CA CYS A 72 8.28 2.02 -3.48
C CYS A 72 9.04 2.33 -2.19
N GLU A 73 8.38 2.96 -1.22
CA GLU A 73 9.03 3.42 0.00
C GLU A 73 8.08 3.44 1.19
N ALA A 74 8.65 3.34 2.39
CA ALA A 74 7.97 3.55 3.65
C ALA A 74 8.20 5.01 4.10
N ARG A 75 7.14 5.70 4.52
CA ARG A 75 7.12 7.14 4.83
C ARG A 75 6.53 7.38 6.20
N ASP A 76 7.33 7.98 7.08
CA ASP A 76 6.88 8.37 8.41
C ASP A 76 6.09 9.68 8.38
N ARG A 77 5.08 9.76 9.25
CA ARG A 77 4.33 10.98 9.51
C ARG A 77 3.83 11.02 10.94
N THR A 78 3.63 12.22 11.47
CA THR A 78 2.91 12.41 12.72
C THR A 78 1.41 12.18 12.50
N ALA A 79 0.82 11.30 13.30
CA ALA A 79 -0.61 11.02 13.36
C ALA A 79 -1.21 11.60 14.64
N THR A 80 -2.45 12.07 14.57
CA THR A 80 -3.26 12.38 15.76
C THR A 80 -4.29 11.28 15.99
N GLY A 81 -4.24 10.70 17.18
CA GLY A 81 -5.14 9.64 17.63
C GLY A 81 -6.25 10.11 18.57
N PRO A 82 -7.03 9.18 19.14
CA PRO A 82 -8.08 9.49 20.11
C PRO A 82 -7.55 10.27 21.31
N GLY A 83 -8.31 11.26 21.78
CA GLY A 83 -7.90 12.11 22.92
C GLY A 83 -6.79 13.10 22.59
N GLY A 84 -6.44 13.31 21.31
CA GLY A 84 -5.43 14.27 20.88
C GLY A 84 -3.99 13.78 21.03
N GLN A 85 -3.78 12.51 21.41
CA GLN A 85 -2.45 11.92 21.46
C GLN A 85 -1.80 11.93 20.06
N THR A 86 -0.48 12.06 20.00
CA THR A 86 0.27 12.03 18.75
C THR A 86 1.32 10.94 18.75
N ALA A 87 1.55 10.31 17.60
CA ALA A 87 2.62 9.36 17.40
C ALA A 87 3.16 9.46 15.98
N GLU A 88 4.42 9.06 15.79
CA GLU A 88 4.94 8.76 14.47
C GLU A 88 4.35 7.43 14.01
N VAL A 89 3.81 7.41 12.79
CA VAL A 89 3.37 6.20 12.11
C VAL A 89 3.89 6.22 10.68
N THR A 90 4.23 5.04 10.19
CA THR A 90 4.69 4.81 8.84
C THR A 90 3.52 4.40 7.95
N ASP A 91 3.46 4.96 6.74
CA ASP A 91 2.62 4.52 5.63
C ASP A 91 3.52 4.06 4.47
N ASN A 92 3.11 3.02 3.74
CA ASN A 92 3.80 2.64 2.50
C ASN A 92 3.23 3.44 1.34
N VAL A 93 4.11 3.87 0.43
CA VAL A 93 3.75 4.57 -0.81
C VAL A 93 4.36 3.82 -1.99
N ILE A 94 3.49 3.25 -2.82
CA ILE A 94 3.88 2.50 -4.01
C ILE A 94 3.20 3.15 -5.21
N ALA A 95 3.98 3.70 -6.13
CA ALA A 95 3.49 4.31 -7.35
C ALA A 95 4.12 3.63 -8.56
N LEU A 96 3.28 3.13 -9.45
CA LEU A 96 3.69 2.41 -10.65
C LEU A 96 3.08 3.08 -11.88
N ARG A 97 3.84 3.11 -12.98
CA ARG A 97 3.33 3.54 -14.29
C ARG A 97 3.27 2.35 -15.22
N ARG A 98 2.12 2.16 -15.88
CA ARG A 98 2.00 1.15 -16.93
C ARG A 98 2.67 1.67 -18.19
N THR A 99 3.60 0.90 -18.76
CA THR A 99 4.22 1.23 -20.05
C THR A 99 3.24 0.94 -21.20
N GLY A 100 3.56 1.50 -22.37
CA GLY A 100 2.75 1.44 -23.60
C GLY A 100 2.66 0.04 -24.18
#